data_AF-A0A2Z2NQ33-F1
#
_entry.id   AF-A0A2Z2NQ33-F1
#
_cell.length_a   1.000
_cell.length_b   1.000
_cell.length_c   1.000
_cell.angle_alpha   90.00
_cell.angle_beta   90.00
_cell.angle_gamma   90.00
#
_symmetry.space_group_name_H-M   'P 1'
#
loop_
_entity.id
_entity.type
_entity.pdbx_description
1 polymer ?
#
loop_
_entity_poly.entity_id
_entity_poly.type
_entity_poly.pdbx_seq_one_letter_code
_entity_poly.pdbx_strand_id
1 'polypeptide(L)'
;MRPLLKITVGILLLSSLLSGCSEDTQPQASLSPLASHFDNVVERGQYLAQAGDCTACHTQMGEPEFSGGKAIPTPFGKIYTSNLTSDKLTGLGEWNADEFWQAMHHGKSRDGRSLYPAFPYPSYSLVTRDDSDALFAYLQTVPAVEQLPPENELRFPYNTQLALNTWRALFFRPEAFSPNEQQTESWNRGAYLVQGLGHCAACHTPRGALGNSKTDIDLSGAHIEELGWDAVSLTRGVLSEKDKQGLVELLQTGVNERDVLSGPMAEVVLHSLQYLKSDDLGAMADYLSSLPEKATEKVRQLRVSESYTQELREAGQSIYVEQCADCHGKDGQGEPYRYPALAGNRGVTAASPNNAIRLLEAGGFGASTQGRPRPYGMPSFAHQLSDDESAAVLSYIRGAWGNSASAVSPEALRQH
;
A
#
# COMPACT_ATOMS: atom_id res chain seq x y z
N MET A 1 43.02 -21.70 56.56
CA MET A 1 44.11 -20.95 55.89
C MET A 1 44.08 -21.30 54.41
N ARG A 2 44.01 -20.29 53.54
CA ARG A 2 43.80 -20.39 52.08
C ARG A 2 44.87 -21.24 51.38
N PRO A 3 44.53 -22.05 50.36
CA PRO A 3 45.44 -22.30 49.26
C PRO A 3 45.11 -21.39 48.07
N LEU A 4 46.16 -20.74 47.56
CA LEU A 4 46.15 -19.96 46.32
C LEU A 4 45.89 -20.89 45.14
N LEU A 5 44.83 -20.61 44.36
CA LEU A 5 44.60 -21.23 43.06
C LEU A 5 45.45 -20.47 42.03
N LYS A 6 46.46 -21.15 41.48
CA LYS A 6 47.30 -20.65 40.39
C LYS A 6 46.44 -20.53 39.13
N ILE A 7 46.33 -19.32 38.59
CA ILE A 7 45.74 -19.05 37.28
C ILE A 7 46.76 -19.46 36.22
N THR A 8 46.53 -20.56 35.54
CA THR A 8 47.28 -20.95 34.35
C THR A 8 46.70 -20.20 33.15
N VAL A 9 47.47 -19.25 32.62
CA VAL A 9 47.18 -18.60 31.33
C VAL A 9 47.43 -19.62 30.23
N GLY A 10 46.35 -20.14 29.63
CA GLY A 10 46.42 -20.93 28.41
C GLY A 10 46.45 -20.01 27.20
N ILE A 11 47.61 -19.94 26.54
CA ILE A 11 47.76 -19.35 25.21
C ILE A 11 47.04 -20.27 24.22
N LEU A 12 45.88 -19.84 23.72
CA LEU A 12 45.23 -20.47 22.56
C LEU A 12 45.69 -19.75 21.30
N LEU A 13 46.46 -20.48 20.49
CA LEU A 13 46.87 -20.10 19.14
C LEU A 13 45.64 -19.86 18.26
N LEU A 14 45.47 -18.62 17.78
CA LEU A 14 44.55 -18.29 16.71
C LEU A 14 45.10 -18.86 15.40
N SER A 15 44.63 -20.04 15.01
CA SER A 15 44.76 -20.54 13.64
C SER A 15 43.61 -19.99 12.80
N SER A 16 43.94 -19.00 11.98
CA SER A 16 43.14 -18.48 10.87
C SER A 16 42.77 -19.60 9.90
N LEU A 17 41.49 -19.97 9.87
CA LEU A 17 40.88 -20.68 8.75
C LEU A 17 39.96 -19.69 8.03
N LEU A 18 40.48 -19.20 6.90
CA LEU A 18 39.72 -18.60 5.81
C LEU A 18 38.74 -19.66 5.28
N SER A 19 37.56 -19.74 5.87
CA SER A 19 36.41 -20.34 5.20
C SER A 19 35.78 -19.24 4.38
N GLY A 20 36.05 -19.27 3.07
CA GLY A 20 35.41 -18.40 2.10
C GLY A 20 33.89 -18.48 2.27
N CYS A 21 33.28 -17.30 2.32
CA CYS A 21 31.86 -17.15 2.07
C CYS A 21 31.62 -17.67 0.65
N SER A 22 31.21 -18.93 0.53
CA SER A 22 30.51 -19.39 -0.66
C SER A 22 29.24 -18.53 -0.73
N GLU A 23 29.09 -17.77 -1.81
CA GLU A 23 27.80 -17.24 -2.21
C GLU A 23 26.86 -18.45 -2.31
N ASP A 24 25.94 -18.56 -1.34
CA ASP A 24 24.81 -19.47 -1.42
C ASP A 24 23.98 -19.04 -2.63
N THR A 25 24.31 -19.64 -3.78
CA THR A 25 23.47 -19.59 -4.97
C THR A 25 22.28 -20.49 -4.68
N GLN A 26 21.31 -19.96 -3.95
CA GLN A 26 19.99 -20.58 -3.83
C GLN A 26 19.43 -20.74 -5.26
N PRO A 27 19.00 -21.94 -5.67
CA PRO A 27 18.38 -22.13 -6.97
C PRO A 27 17.13 -21.25 -7.05
N GLN A 28 17.14 -20.27 -7.94
CA GLN A 28 15.98 -19.44 -8.22
C GLN A 28 14.88 -20.32 -8.78
N ALA A 29 13.76 -20.40 -8.07
CA ALA A 29 12.55 -20.97 -8.62
C ALA A 29 12.12 -20.09 -9.80
N SER A 30 12.36 -20.57 -11.02
CA SER A 30 11.87 -19.93 -12.23
C SER A 30 10.34 -19.98 -12.22
N LEU A 31 9.71 -18.87 -11.86
CA LEU A 31 8.30 -18.64 -12.18
C LEU A 31 8.20 -18.70 -13.72
N SER A 32 7.72 -19.83 -14.27
CA SER A 32 7.49 -20.03 -15.71
C SER A 32 6.25 -19.22 -16.19
N PRO A 33 5.82 -19.38 -17.45
CA PRO A 33 5.93 -18.45 -18.59
C PRO A 33 4.94 -17.27 -18.58
N LEU A 34 4.16 -17.02 -17.54
CA LEU A 34 3.32 -15.80 -17.48
C LEU A 34 4.16 -14.51 -17.54
N ALA A 35 5.45 -14.58 -17.20
CA ALA A 35 6.43 -13.51 -17.37
C ALA A 35 7.04 -13.36 -18.79
N SER A 36 6.77 -14.26 -19.75
CA SER A 36 7.45 -14.27 -21.07
C SER A 36 6.62 -13.65 -22.21
N HIS A 37 6.10 -12.44 -22.01
CA HIS A 37 5.41 -11.66 -23.06
C HIS A 37 6.00 -10.26 -23.21
N PHE A 38 7.31 -10.11 -23.02
CA PHE A 38 8.01 -8.84 -23.24
C PHE A 38 9.06 -9.06 -24.31
N ASP A 39 9.09 -8.19 -25.30
CA ASP A 39 9.98 -8.31 -26.46
C ASP A 39 11.43 -8.04 -26.06
N ASN A 40 11.65 -7.33 -24.93
CA ASN A 40 12.96 -7.13 -24.34
C ASN A 40 12.91 -6.81 -22.83
N VAL A 41 14.08 -6.80 -22.20
CA VAL A 41 14.29 -6.56 -20.76
C VAL A 41 13.84 -5.17 -20.29
N VAL A 42 13.98 -4.14 -21.13
CA VAL A 42 13.58 -2.76 -20.81
C VAL A 42 12.05 -2.65 -20.77
N GLU A 43 11.35 -3.29 -21.69
CA GLU A 43 9.88 -3.33 -21.68
C GLU A 43 9.34 -4.04 -20.43
N ARG A 44 9.94 -5.19 -20.06
CA ARG A 44 9.64 -5.86 -18.79
C ARG A 44 9.91 -4.93 -17.60
N GLY A 45 11.04 -4.22 -17.60
CA GLY A 45 11.38 -3.25 -16.56
C GLY A 45 10.38 -2.11 -16.43
N GLN A 46 9.92 -1.55 -17.55
CA GLN A 46 8.89 -0.52 -17.57
C GLN A 46 7.59 -1.02 -16.96
N TYR A 47 7.16 -2.22 -17.36
CA TYR A 47 5.97 -2.86 -16.82
C TYR A 47 6.07 -3.10 -15.31
N LEU A 48 7.23 -3.57 -14.82
CA LEU A 48 7.46 -3.78 -13.40
C LEU A 48 7.53 -2.46 -12.63
N ALA A 49 8.06 -1.38 -13.24
CA ALA A 49 8.09 -0.06 -12.61
C ALA A 49 6.68 0.50 -12.43
N GLN A 50 5.78 0.22 -13.38
CA GLN A 50 4.34 0.50 -13.25
C GLN A 50 3.72 -0.39 -12.18
N ALA A 51 3.96 -1.70 -12.20
CA ALA A 51 3.47 -2.64 -11.19
C ALA A 51 3.90 -2.28 -9.75
N GLY A 52 5.11 -1.73 -9.62
CA GLY A 52 5.71 -1.29 -8.36
C GLY A 52 5.26 0.09 -7.87
N ASP A 53 4.44 0.79 -8.66
CA ASP A 53 4.00 2.16 -8.41
C ASP A 53 5.17 3.15 -8.23
N CYS A 54 6.27 2.92 -8.94
CA CYS A 54 7.52 3.65 -8.74
C CYS A 54 7.36 5.15 -9.04
N THR A 55 6.60 5.49 -10.08
CA THR A 55 6.36 6.88 -10.51
C THR A 55 5.57 7.68 -9.50
N ALA A 56 4.58 7.07 -8.82
CA ALA A 56 3.75 7.76 -7.83
C ALA A 56 4.55 8.24 -6.62
N CYS A 57 5.59 7.50 -6.24
CA CYS A 57 6.47 7.86 -5.14
C CYS A 57 7.65 8.73 -5.61
N HIS A 58 8.26 8.40 -6.74
CA HIS A 58 9.49 9.04 -7.20
C HIS A 58 9.28 10.20 -8.16
N THR A 59 8.07 10.77 -8.22
CA THR A 59 7.77 11.99 -8.99
C THR A 59 7.07 13.00 -8.09
N GLN A 60 7.67 14.17 -7.92
CA GLN A 60 7.03 15.31 -7.28
C GLN A 60 6.11 16.02 -8.28
N MET A 61 4.95 16.47 -7.83
CA MET A 61 4.01 17.20 -8.70
C MET A 61 4.67 18.45 -9.30
N GLY A 62 4.64 18.56 -10.63
CA GLY A 62 5.26 19.66 -11.37
C GLY A 62 6.73 19.43 -11.76
N GLU A 63 7.35 18.36 -11.26
CA GLU A 63 8.71 17.97 -11.59
C GLU A 63 8.74 16.86 -12.66
N PRO A 64 9.88 16.65 -13.35
CA PRO A 64 10.04 15.54 -14.28
C PRO A 64 9.78 14.18 -13.64
N GLU A 65 9.28 13.23 -14.44
CA GLU A 65 9.03 11.85 -13.99
C GLU A 65 10.30 11.23 -13.41
N PHE A 66 10.17 10.50 -12.29
CA PHE A 66 11.26 9.83 -11.57
C PHE A 66 12.33 10.73 -10.94
N SER A 67 12.23 12.06 -11.00
CA SER A 67 13.26 12.96 -10.45
C SER A 67 13.31 13.04 -8.91
N GLY A 68 12.39 12.36 -8.22
CA GLY A 68 12.34 12.27 -6.76
C GLY A 68 11.84 13.55 -6.09
N GLY A 69 12.15 13.69 -4.80
CA GLY A 69 11.83 14.88 -4.01
C GLY A 69 10.41 14.93 -3.43
N LYS A 70 9.57 13.90 -3.67
CA LYS A 70 8.24 13.82 -3.04
C LYS A 70 8.39 13.53 -1.55
N ALA A 71 7.71 14.32 -0.73
CA ALA A 71 7.66 14.12 0.71
C ALA A 71 6.68 12.99 1.05
N ILE A 72 7.18 11.96 1.73
CA ILE A 72 6.41 10.86 2.30
C ILE A 72 6.26 11.14 3.81
N PRO A 73 5.07 11.55 4.28
CA PRO A 73 4.85 11.73 5.70
C PRO A 73 4.87 10.38 6.41
N THR A 74 5.51 10.34 7.58
CA THR A 74 5.52 9.17 8.47
C THR A 74 5.23 9.62 9.90
N PRO A 75 4.88 8.69 10.81
CA PRO A 75 4.69 9.06 12.21
C PRO A 75 5.97 9.59 12.86
N PHE A 76 7.13 9.45 12.19
CA PHE A 76 8.48 9.77 12.69
C PHE A 76 9.07 11.06 12.07
N GLY A 77 8.35 11.70 11.16
CA GLY A 77 8.82 12.84 10.36
C GLY A 77 8.65 12.58 8.86
N LYS A 78 9.23 13.43 8.00
CA LYS A 78 9.12 13.28 6.55
C LYS A 78 10.34 12.58 5.96
N ILE A 79 10.11 11.71 5.00
CA ILE A 79 11.15 11.09 4.16
C ILE A 79 10.97 11.60 2.74
N TYR A 80 12.05 11.96 2.06
CA TYR A 80 11.98 12.41 0.67
C TYR A 80 12.41 11.28 -0.28
N THR A 81 11.68 11.13 -1.38
CA THR A 81 11.97 10.08 -2.36
C THR A 81 13.22 10.40 -3.18
N SER A 82 14.00 9.37 -3.49
CA SER A 82 15.23 9.48 -4.28
C SER A 82 14.94 9.82 -5.74
N ASN A 83 15.91 10.41 -6.44
CA ASN A 83 15.89 10.54 -7.89
C ASN A 83 16.26 9.18 -8.52
N LEU A 84 15.39 8.64 -9.38
CA LEU A 84 15.60 7.36 -10.08
C LEU A 84 16.01 7.52 -11.55
N THR A 85 16.20 8.75 -12.03
CA THR A 85 16.62 8.99 -13.41
C THR A 85 18.05 8.50 -13.67
N SER A 86 18.46 8.40 -14.94
CA SER A 86 19.83 8.04 -15.33
C SER A 86 20.89 9.13 -15.05
N ASP A 87 20.55 10.17 -14.28
CA ASP A 87 21.53 11.19 -13.88
C ASP A 87 22.67 10.59 -13.04
N LYS A 88 23.89 11.03 -13.32
CA LYS A 88 25.12 10.47 -12.75
C LYS A 88 25.44 11.00 -11.35
N LEU A 89 25.00 12.22 -11.03
CA LEU A 89 25.34 12.90 -9.79
C LEU A 89 24.29 12.64 -8.71
N THR A 90 23.02 12.70 -9.09
CA THR A 90 21.88 12.69 -8.18
C THR A 90 20.95 11.49 -8.38
N GLY A 91 21.04 10.81 -9.53
CA GLY A 91 20.22 9.65 -9.89
C GLY A 91 20.94 8.29 -9.82
N LEU A 92 20.51 7.38 -10.69
CA LEU A 92 21.00 6.00 -10.81
C LEU A 92 22.12 5.83 -11.86
N GLY A 93 22.57 6.89 -12.53
CA GLY A 93 23.48 6.79 -13.69
C GLY A 93 24.86 6.19 -13.39
N GLU A 94 25.30 6.22 -12.14
CA GLU A 94 26.56 5.61 -11.68
C GLU A 94 26.33 4.34 -10.84
N TRP A 95 25.09 3.89 -10.69
CA TRP A 95 24.77 2.63 -10.02
C TRP A 95 25.03 1.45 -10.96
N ASN A 96 25.21 0.27 -10.39
CA ASN A 96 25.16 -1.00 -11.13
C ASN A 96 24.00 -1.89 -10.65
N ALA A 97 23.76 -2.98 -11.39
CA ALA A 97 22.67 -3.91 -11.11
C ALA A 97 22.77 -4.58 -9.72
N ASP A 98 23.97 -4.90 -9.24
CA ASP A 98 24.16 -5.47 -7.91
C ASP A 98 23.84 -4.45 -6.81
N GLU A 99 24.24 -3.19 -6.97
CA GLU A 99 23.92 -2.11 -6.03
C GLU A 99 22.40 -1.85 -5.99
N PHE A 100 21.75 -1.87 -7.15
CA PHE A 100 20.28 -1.74 -7.23
C PHE A 100 19.58 -2.94 -6.56
N TRP A 101 20.06 -4.15 -6.80
CA TRP A 101 19.57 -5.36 -6.12
C TRP A 101 19.76 -5.27 -4.60
N GLN A 102 20.89 -4.76 -4.11
CA GLN A 102 21.10 -4.54 -2.67
C GLN A 102 20.11 -3.53 -2.08
N ALA A 103 19.73 -2.50 -2.83
CA ALA A 103 18.67 -1.58 -2.41
C ALA A 103 17.33 -2.31 -2.34
N MET A 104 16.88 -2.92 -3.43
CA MET A 104 15.57 -3.58 -3.52
C MET A 104 15.44 -4.75 -2.53
N HIS A 105 16.42 -5.66 -2.52
CA HIS A 105 16.34 -6.91 -1.80
C HIS A 105 16.78 -6.80 -0.34
N HIS A 106 17.79 -5.97 -0.05
CA HIS A 106 18.35 -5.84 1.29
C HIS A 106 18.07 -4.50 1.95
N GLY A 107 17.49 -3.52 1.27
CA GLY A 107 17.32 -2.16 1.82
C GLY A 107 18.66 -1.49 2.12
N LYS A 108 19.67 -1.69 1.27
CA LYS A 108 21.01 -1.11 1.40
C LYS A 108 21.30 -0.16 0.24
N SER A 109 21.68 1.07 0.55
CA SER A 109 22.07 2.04 -0.47
C SER A 109 23.45 1.69 -1.05
N ARG A 110 23.80 2.33 -2.17
CA ARG A 110 25.10 2.20 -2.84
C ARG A 110 26.30 2.46 -1.91
N ASP A 111 26.16 3.38 -0.96
CA ASP A 111 27.20 3.68 0.05
C ASP A 111 27.20 2.73 1.26
N GLY A 112 26.36 1.68 1.24
CA GLY A 112 26.24 0.67 2.30
C GLY A 112 25.32 1.06 3.47
N ARG A 113 24.81 2.30 3.50
CA ARG A 113 23.88 2.73 4.56
C ARG A 113 22.56 1.96 4.44
N SER A 114 21.90 1.77 5.57
CA SER A 114 20.55 1.22 5.59
C SER A 114 19.56 2.26 5.06
N LEU A 115 18.64 1.79 4.21
CA LEU A 115 17.50 2.57 3.72
C LEU A 115 16.35 2.49 4.71
N TYR A 116 15.55 3.54 4.78
CA TYR A 116 14.34 3.56 5.60
C TYR A 116 13.26 2.65 4.99
N PRO A 117 12.50 1.90 5.80
CA PRO A 117 11.48 0.96 5.31
C PRO A 117 10.24 1.63 4.67
N ALA A 118 10.23 2.97 4.61
CA ALA A 118 9.31 3.71 3.73
C ALA A 118 9.61 3.44 2.25
N PHE A 119 10.88 3.16 1.90
CA PHE A 119 11.18 2.40 0.70
C PHE A 119 10.85 0.93 1.02
N PRO A 120 9.84 0.32 0.38
CA PRO A 120 9.21 -0.91 0.86
C PRO A 120 10.04 -2.17 0.53
N TYR A 121 11.34 -2.12 0.81
CA TYR A 121 12.25 -3.27 0.70
C TYR A 121 11.83 -4.51 1.50
N PRO A 122 11.03 -4.44 2.60
CA PRO A 122 10.46 -5.65 3.19
C PRO A 122 9.51 -6.42 2.27
N SER A 123 8.84 -5.72 1.35
CA SER A 123 8.05 -6.35 0.28
C SER A 123 8.93 -6.66 -0.93
N TYR A 124 9.82 -5.74 -1.31
CA TYR A 124 10.66 -5.93 -2.49
C TYR A 124 11.73 -7.02 -2.35
N SER A 125 12.02 -7.53 -1.15
CA SER A 125 12.86 -8.73 -1.01
C SER A 125 12.29 -9.92 -1.77
N LEU A 126 10.96 -10.01 -1.90
CA LEU A 126 10.31 -11.08 -2.66
C LEU A 126 10.58 -11.00 -4.17
N VAL A 127 10.98 -9.83 -4.69
CA VAL A 127 11.23 -9.61 -6.12
C VAL A 127 12.42 -10.44 -6.57
N THR A 128 12.29 -11.12 -7.71
CA THR A 128 13.37 -11.95 -8.27
C THR A 128 14.53 -11.08 -8.74
N ARG A 129 15.73 -11.66 -8.83
CA ARG A 129 16.90 -10.94 -9.35
C ARG A 129 16.65 -10.46 -10.79
N ASP A 130 16.07 -11.31 -11.62
CA ASP A 130 15.77 -10.98 -13.03
C ASP A 130 14.80 -9.80 -13.15
N ASP A 131 13.78 -9.73 -12.30
CA ASP A 131 12.84 -8.60 -12.27
C ASP A 131 13.50 -7.32 -11.75
N SER A 132 14.40 -7.43 -10.77
CA SER A 132 15.21 -6.29 -10.30
C SER A 132 16.16 -5.77 -11.38
N ASP A 133 16.83 -6.66 -12.11
CA ASP A 133 17.73 -6.29 -13.19
C ASP A 133 16.97 -5.67 -14.37
N ALA A 134 15.75 -6.17 -14.66
CA ALA A 134 14.86 -5.58 -15.65
C ALA A 134 14.41 -4.16 -15.26
N LEU A 135 13.96 -3.97 -14.01
CA LEU A 135 13.65 -2.66 -13.45
C LEU A 135 14.83 -1.69 -13.59
N PHE A 136 16.03 -2.13 -13.20
CA PHE A 136 17.23 -1.32 -13.32
C PHE A 136 17.53 -0.95 -14.78
N ALA A 137 17.45 -1.92 -15.70
CA ALA A 137 17.67 -1.69 -17.12
C ALA A 137 16.70 -0.64 -17.68
N TYR A 138 15.43 -0.66 -17.28
CA TYR A 138 14.46 0.38 -17.65
C TYR A 138 14.81 1.74 -17.06
N LEU A 139 15.11 1.82 -15.76
CA LEU A 139 15.45 3.08 -15.09
C LEU A 139 16.70 3.75 -15.68
N GLN A 140 17.65 2.97 -16.20
CA GLN A 140 18.80 3.50 -16.96
C GLN A 140 18.41 4.18 -18.29
N THR A 141 17.22 3.92 -18.81
CA THR A 141 16.69 4.60 -20.02
C THR A 141 15.91 5.88 -19.70
N VAL A 142 15.55 6.10 -18.44
CA VAL A 142 14.81 7.31 -18.01
C VAL A 142 15.71 8.53 -18.19
N PRO A 143 15.25 9.60 -18.88
CA PRO A 143 16.06 10.79 -19.14
C PRO A 143 16.67 11.37 -17.86
N ALA A 144 17.97 11.65 -17.91
CA ALA A 144 18.70 12.21 -16.78
C ALA A 144 18.15 13.59 -16.37
N VAL A 145 17.87 13.74 -15.08
CA VAL A 145 17.49 15.01 -14.45
C VAL A 145 18.38 15.20 -13.24
N GLU A 146 19.19 16.26 -13.23
CA GLU A 146 20.01 16.60 -12.07
C GLU A 146 19.12 17.26 -11.01
N GLN A 147 18.69 16.47 -10.04
CA GLN A 147 17.83 16.90 -8.95
C GLN A 147 18.23 16.17 -7.69
N LEU A 148 18.79 16.90 -6.73
CA LEU A 148 19.13 16.37 -5.41
C LEU A 148 17.90 16.51 -4.49
N PRO A 149 17.29 15.41 -4.03
CA PRO A 149 16.18 15.48 -3.10
C PRO A 149 16.59 16.11 -1.76
N PRO A 150 15.67 16.78 -1.04
CA PRO A 150 15.93 17.27 0.31
C PRO A 150 16.35 16.14 1.27
N GLU A 151 17.07 16.50 2.33
CA GLU A 151 17.37 15.54 3.40
C GLU A 151 16.11 15.15 4.19
N ASN A 152 16.08 13.93 4.72
CA ASN A 152 14.96 13.44 5.53
C ASN A 152 14.80 14.25 6.83
N GLU A 153 13.58 14.69 7.12
CA GLU A 153 13.20 15.45 8.30
C GLU A 153 12.67 14.51 9.41
N LEU A 154 13.47 13.51 9.78
CA LEU A 154 13.12 12.57 10.84
C LEU A 154 13.57 13.09 12.21
N ARG A 155 12.74 12.92 13.24
CA ARG A 155 13.12 13.32 14.61
C ARG A 155 14.12 12.33 15.21
N PHE A 156 15.01 12.81 16.08
CA PHE A 156 15.85 11.93 16.89
C PHE A 156 14.98 10.96 17.73
N PRO A 157 15.33 9.66 17.83
CA PRO A 157 16.53 8.99 17.29
C PRO A 157 16.37 8.39 15.89
N TYR A 158 15.21 8.55 15.25
CA TYR A 158 14.86 7.89 13.99
C TYR A 158 15.71 8.35 12.81
N ASN A 159 16.37 9.50 12.90
CA ASN A 159 17.31 10.00 11.89
C ASN A 159 18.71 9.33 11.93
N THR A 160 18.94 8.33 12.78
CA THR A 160 20.26 7.71 12.98
C THR A 160 20.37 6.32 12.35
N GLN A 161 21.55 5.99 11.79
CA GLN A 161 21.82 4.65 11.27
C GLN A 161 21.81 3.57 12.37
N LEU A 162 22.12 3.92 13.62
CA LEU A 162 22.01 2.98 14.74
C LEU A 162 20.56 2.55 14.94
N ALA A 163 19.62 3.51 15.05
CA ALA A 163 18.20 3.20 15.21
C ALA A 163 17.67 2.36 14.04
N LEU A 164 18.05 2.72 12.81
CA LEU A 164 17.62 2.00 11.61
C LEU A 164 18.20 0.58 11.54
N ASN A 165 19.47 0.39 11.88
CA ASN A 165 20.09 -0.95 11.93
C ASN A 165 19.48 -1.82 13.03
N THR A 166 19.15 -1.24 14.20
CA THR A 166 18.41 -1.94 15.25
C THR A 166 17.02 -2.34 14.80
N TRP A 167 16.27 -1.44 14.15
CA TRP A 167 14.95 -1.75 13.59
C TRP A 167 15.04 -2.93 12.61
N ARG A 168 16.01 -2.89 11.69
CA ARG A 168 16.23 -3.96 10.71
C ARG A 168 16.56 -5.30 11.37
N ALA A 169 17.43 -5.30 12.38
CA ALA A 169 17.76 -6.51 13.12
C ALA A 169 16.53 -7.13 13.81
N LEU A 170 15.58 -6.31 14.25
CA LEU A 170 14.34 -6.77 14.88
C LEU A 170 13.27 -7.23 13.89
N PHE A 171 13.09 -6.52 12.77
CA PHE A 171 11.87 -6.61 11.96
C PHE A 171 12.08 -6.97 10.49
N PHE A 172 13.32 -7.14 10.02
CA PHE A 172 13.56 -7.47 8.62
C PHE A 172 14.36 -8.76 8.47
N ARG A 173 13.80 -9.69 7.70
CA ARG A 173 14.45 -10.92 7.24
C ARG A 173 14.30 -10.93 5.71
N PRO A 174 15.37 -10.69 4.94
CA PRO A 174 15.28 -10.76 3.50
C PRO A 174 14.96 -12.19 3.09
N GLU A 175 13.96 -12.34 2.24
CA GLU A 175 13.57 -13.63 1.66
C GLU A 175 13.19 -13.42 0.19
N ALA A 176 13.53 -14.40 -0.64
CA ALA A 176 13.07 -14.46 -2.02
C ALA A 176 11.70 -15.13 -2.08
N PHE A 177 10.87 -14.75 -3.06
CA PHE A 177 9.59 -15.40 -3.27
C PHE A 177 9.77 -16.90 -3.58
N SER A 178 9.07 -17.74 -2.83
CA SER A 178 9.02 -19.19 -3.05
C SER A 178 7.60 -19.59 -3.44
N PRO A 179 7.39 -20.15 -4.65
CA PRO A 179 6.07 -20.60 -5.07
C PRO A 179 5.51 -21.67 -4.14
N ASN A 180 4.23 -21.57 -3.80
CA ASN A 180 3.53 -22.62 -3.10
C ASN A 180 3.12 -23.72 -4.08
N GLU A 181 3.71 -24.92 -3.94
CA GLU A 181 3.45 -26.09 -4.79
C GLU A 181 2.00 -26.61 -4.73
N GLN A 182 1.25 -26.25 -3.68
CA GLN A 182 -0.16 -26.63 -3.52
C GLN A 182 -1.12 -25.65 -4.22
N GLN A 183 -0.58 -24.57 -4.79
CA GLN A 183 -1.34 -23.51 -5.43
C GLN A 183 -1.12 -23.48 -6.94
N THR A 184 -2.07 -22.91 -7.67
CA THR A 184 -1.95 -22.77 -9.12
C THR A 184 -0.88 -21.75 -9.49
N GLU A 185 -0.42 -21.78 -10.74
CA GLU A 185 0.51 -20.78 -11.27
C GLU A 185 -0.06 -19.37 -11.17
N SER A 186 -1.34 -19.18 -11.53
CA SER A 186 -2.07 -17.91 -11.40
C SER A 186 -2.06 -17.41 -9.96
N TRP A 187 -2.34 -18.29 -8.99
CA TRP A 187 -2.31 -17.91 -7.57
C TRP A 187 -0.92 -17.45 -7.13
N ASN A 188 0.13 -18.19 -7.52
CA ASN A 188 1.51 -17.83 -7.19
C ASN A 188 1.94 -16.51 -7.84
N ARG A 189 1.49 -16.26 -9.08
CA ARG A 189 1.71 -14.98 -9.76
C ARG A 189 1.02 -13.82 -9.03
N GLY A 190 -0.22 -14.03 -8.59
CA GLY A 190 -0.97 -13.04 -7.80
C GLY A 190 -0.31 -12.75 -6.46
N ALA A 191 0.11 -13.80 -5.75
CA ALA A 191 0.84 -13.70 -4.49
C ALA A 191 2.13 -12.89 -4.67
N TYR A 192 2.92 -13.20 -5.70
CA TYR A 192 4.16 -12.49 -6.03
C TYR A 192 3.92 -10.99 -6.29
N LEU A 193 2.90 -10.64 -7.08
CA LEU A 193 2.58 -9.25 -7.39
C LEU A 193 2.03 -8.48 -6.18
N VAL A 194 1.10 -9.07 -5.42
CA VAL A 194 0.46 -8.42 -4.27
C VAL A 194 1.44 -8.24 -3.10
N GLN A 195 2.29 -9.24 -2.83
CA GLN A 195 3.22 -9.21 -1.70
C GLN A 195 4.54 -8.51 -2.04
N GLY A 196 4.99 -8.62 -3.28
CA GLY A 196 6.23 -8.05 -3.81
C GLY A 196 6.06 -6.61 -4.28
N LEU A 197 6.15 -6.38 -5.60
CA LEU A 197 6.16 -5.03 -6.18
C LEU A 197 4.89 -4.23 -5.90
N GLY A 198 3.70 -4.85 -5.89
CA GLY A 198 2.46 -4.16 -5.56
C GLY A 198 2.35 -3.77 -4.08
N HIS A 199 3.24 -4.28 -3.23
CA HIS A 199 3.43 -3.93 -1.80
C HIS A 199 2.14 -3.70 -1.02
N CYS A 200 1.06 -4.43 -1.31
CA CYS A 200 -0.28 -4.08 -0.82
C CYS A 200 -0.35 -4.08 0.72
N ALA A 201 0.49 -4.90 1.36
CA ALA A 201 0.65 -4.94 2.81
C ALA A 201 1.18 -3.63 3.41
N ALA A 202 1.86 -2.78 2.65
CA ALA A 202 2.36 -1.49 3.12
C ALA A 202 1.23 -0.55 3.56
N CYS A 203 0.04 -0.68 2.97
CA CYS A 203 -1.15 0.08 3.37
C CYS A 203 -2.20 -0.80 4.06
N HIS A 204 -2.40 -2.04 3.60
CA HIS A 204 -3.50 -2.90 4.05
C HIS A 204 -3.15 -3.80 5.25
N THR A 205 -2.02 -3.60 5.92
CA THR A 205 -1.64 -4.35 7.13
C THR A 205 -1.39 -3.39 8.30
N PRO A 206 -1.92 -3.65 9.51
CA PRO A 206 -1.67 -2.83 10.67
C PRO A 206 -0.17 -2.71 11.01
N ARG A 207 0.26 -1.49 11.31
CA ARG A 207 1.63 -1.21 11.74
C ARG A 207 1.75 -1.15 13.26
N GLY A 208 2.87 -1.62 13.77
CA GLY A 208 3.27 -1.47 15.17
C GLY A 208 3.77 -0.04 15.46
N ALA A 209 4.01 0.26 16.74
CA ALA A 209 4.47 1.58 17.19
C ALA A 209 5.82 2.03 16.59
N LEU A 210 6.60 1.10 16.04
CA LEU A 210 7.88 1.36 15.37
C LEU A 210 7.76 1.32 13.83
N GLY A 211 6.55 1.33 13.29
CA GLY A 211 6.29 1.32 11.84
C GLY A 211 6.47 -0.03 11.15
N ASN A 212 6.85 -1.08 11.87
CA ASN A 212 6.91 -2.45 11.34
C ASN A 212 5.50 -3.02 11.12
N SER A 213 5.34 -3.90 10.14
CA SER A 213 4.13 -4.71 10.03
C SER A 213 3.98 -5.60 11.27
N LYS A 214 2.78 -5.70 11.86
CA LYS A 214 2.55 -6.51 13.06
C LYS A 214 2.65 -8.01 12.80
N THR A 215 2.32 -8.44 11.59
CA THR A 215 2.44 -9.82 11.11
C THR A 215 2.85 -9.82 9.64
N ASP A 216 3.46 -10.89 9.19
CA ASP A 216 3.77 -11.07 7.77
C ASP A 216 2.45 -11.23 6.98
N ILE A 217 2.20 -10.30 6.07
CA ILE A 217 1.09 -10.27 5.10
C ILE A 217 -0.29 -10.51 5.76
N ASP A 218 -0.74 -9.55 6.57
CA ASP A 218 -2.05 -9.65 7.22
C ASP A 218 -3.21 -9.33 6.26
N LEU A 219 -3.05 -8.24 5.50
CA LEU A 219 -4.03 -7.68 4.57
C LEU A 219 -5.44 -7.46 5.19
N SER A 220 -5.51 -7.33 6.52
CA SER A 220 -6.74 -7.16 7.30
C SER A 220 -7.26 -5.72 7.33
N GLY A 221 -6.56 -4.80 6.68
CA GLY A 221 -6.83 -3.36 6.67
C GLY A 221 -6.09 -2.62 7.79
N ALA A 222 -5.89 -1.32 7.63
CA ALA A 222 -5.19 -0.49 8.61
C ALA A 222 -5.58 0.98 8.51
N HIS A 223 -5.43 1.69 9.62
CA HIS A 223 -5.44 3.15 9.62
C HIS A 223 -4.08 3.69 9.15
N ILE A 224 -4.10 4.62 8.20
CA ILE A 224 -2.91 5.34 7.71
C ILE A 224 -3.00 6.77 8.22
N GLU A 225 -2.54 6.98 9.46
CA GLU A 225 -2.65 8.25 10.19
C GLU A 225 -2.18 9.45 9.36
N GLU A 226 -1.04 9.33 8.69
CA GLU A 226 -0.41 10.44 7.97
C GLU A 226 -1.17 10.88 6.72
N LEU A 227 -1.93 9.97 6.12
CA LEU A 227 -2.84 10.29 5.01
C LEU A 227 -4.25 10.56 5.53
N GLY A 228 -4.55 10.16 6.77
CA GLY A 228 -5.87 10.20 7.37
C GLY A 228 -6.85 9.16 6.81
N TRP A 229 -6.43 8.28 5.91
CA TRP A 229 -7.26 7.28 5.26
C TRP A 229 -7.18 5.93 5.95
N ASP A 230 -8.25 5.15 5.88
CA ASP A 230 -8.26 3.74 6.24
C ASP A 230 -8.13 2.86 5.01
N ALA A 231 -7.11 2.02 4.98
CA ALA A 231 -7.03 0.92 4.04
C ALA A 231 -8.02 -0.17 4.47
N VAL A 232 -9.02 -0.44 3.63
CA VAL A 232 -10.02 -1.49 3.87
C VAL A 232 -9.40 -2.88 3.87
N SER A 233 -9.99 -3.84 4.59
CA SER A 233 -9.51 -5.23 4.55
C SER A 233 -9.58 -5.84 3.14
N LEU A 234 -8.48 -6.43 2.68
CA LEU A 234 -8.42 -7.21 1.44
C LEU A 234 -8.70 -8.71 1.69
N THR A 235 -8.73 -9.14 2.95
CA THR A 235 -9.11 -10.51 3.33
C THR A 235 -10.63 -10.64 3.39
N ARG A 236 -11.25 -11.01 2.26
CA ARG A 236 -12.71 -10.98 2.06
C ARG A 236 -13.39 -12.35 2.08
N GLY A 237 -12.63 -13.41 2.33
CA GLY A 237 -13.07 -14.77 2.09
C GLY A 237 -13.18 -15.08 0.59
N VAL A 238 -13.69 -16.28 0.30
CA VAL A 238 -13.83 -16.78 -1.07
C VAL A 238 -14.87 -15.98 -1.84
N LEU A 239 -14.44 -15.32 -2.91
CA LEU A 239 -15.31 -14.56 -3.80
C LEU A 239 -15.98 -15.45 -4.84
N SER A 240 -17.20 -15.08 -5.26
CA SER A 240 -17.81 -15.66 -6.46
C SER A 240 -17.03 -15.24 -7.72
N GLU A 241 -17.16 -15.99 -8.82
CA GLU A 241 -16.51 -15.58 -10.09
C GLU A 241 -16.98 -14.20 -10.57
N LYS A 242 -18.24 -13.84 -10.33
CA LYS A 242 -18.76 -12.50 -10.64
C LYS A 242 -18.02 -11.43 -9.83
N ASP A 243 -17.89 -11.63 -8.52
CA ASP A 243 -17.23 -10.66 -7.63
C ASP A 243 -15.73 -10.56 -7.91
N LYS A 244 -15.10 -11.68 -8.28
CA LYS A 244 -13.71 -11.72 -8.72
C LYS A 244 -13.50 -10.92 -10.01
N GLN A 245 -14.39 -11.06 -11.00
CA GLN A 245 -14.34 -10.23 -12.20
C GLN A 245 -14.54 -8.74 -11.89
N GLY A 246 -15.44 -8.43 -10.96
CA GLY A 246 -15.64 -7.08 -10.45
C GLY A 246 -14.41 -6.52 -9.71
N LEU A 247 -13.62 -7.38 -9.06
CA LEU A 247 -12.34 -6.99 -8.45
C LEU A 247 -11.29 -6.69 -9.52
N VAL A 248 -11.19 -7.50 -10.57
CA VAL A 248 -10.30 -7.22 -11.72
C VAL A 248 -10.62 -5.85 -12.34
N GLU A 249 -11.90 -5.58 -12.60
CA GLU A 249 -12.31 -4.28 -13.16
C GLU A 249 -12.01 -3.12 -12.20
N LEU A 250 -12.24 -3.32 -10.90
CA LEU A 250 -11.97 -2.32 -9.87
C LEU A 250 -10.47 -1.98 -9.79
N LEU A 251 -9.59 -2.99 -9.84
CA LEU A 251 -8.14 -2.80 -9.84
C LEU A 251 -7.68 -2.11 -11.14
N GLN A 252 -8.27 -2.45 -12.29
CA GLN A 252 -7.86 -1.89 -13.58
C GLN A 252 -8.34 -0.45 -13.80
N THR A 253 -9.56 -0.14 -13.39
CA THR A 253 -10.22 1.13 -13.77
C THR A 253 -10.55 2.03 -12.59
N GLY A 254 -10.43 1.52 -11.36
CA GLY A 254 -10.80 2.23 -10.14
C GLY A 254 -12.30 2.20 -9.84
N VAL A 255 -13.10 1.50 -10.63
CA VAL A 255 -14.56 1.39 -10.44
C VAL A 255 -15.10 0.08 -10.99
N ASN A 256 -16.17 -0.44 -10.38
CA ASN A 256 -16.96 -1.54 -10.92
C ASN A 256 -18.47 -1.23 -10.77
N GLU A 257 -19.35 -2.23 -10.89
CA GLU A 257 -20.81 -2.05 -10.75
C GLU A 257 -21.23 -1.41 -9.42
N ARG A 258 -20.44 -1.53 -8.34
CA ARG A 258 -20.83 -1.17 -6.97
C ARG A 258 -19.87 -0.19 -6.29
N ASP A 259 -18.59 -0.29 -6.57
CA ASP A 259 -17.51 0.37 -5.84
C ASP A 259 -16.78 1.37 -6.73
N VAL A 260 -16.30 2.47 -6.10
CA VAL A 260 -15.39 3.45 -6.70
C VAL A 260 -14.23 3.63 -5.71
N LEU A 261 -12.99 3.39 -6.16
CA LEU A 261 -11.78 3.70 -5.40
C LEU A 261 -11.52 5.20 -5.44
N SER A 262 -11.16 5.77 -4.29
CA SER A 262 -10.90 7.19 -4.09
C SER A 262 -9.67 7.39 -3.21
N GLY A 263 -9.22 8.64 -3.07
CA GLY A 263 -8.08 8.98 -2.24
C GLY A 263 -6.79 8.27 -2.69
N PRO A 264 -5.95 7.78 -1.76
CA PRO A 264 -4.69 7.13 -2.09
C PRO A 264 -4.84 5.92 -3.04
N MET A 265 -5.92 5.14 -2.93
CA MET A 265 -6.12 4.01 -3.85
C MET A 265 -6.49 4.45 -5.27
N ALA A 266 -7.10 5.63 -5.45
CA ALA A 266 -7.29 6.17 -6.79
C ALA A 266 -5.95 6.59 -7.43
N GLU A 267 -5.00 7.08 -6.64
CA GLU A 267 -3.63 7.37 -7.11
C GLU A 267 -2.89 6.09 -7.52
N VAL A 268 -3.01 5.02 -6.72
CA VAL A 268 -2.42 3.70 -7.05
C VAL A 268 -2.98 3.17 -8.38
N VAL A 269 -4.29 3.28 -8.61
CA VAL A 269 -4.86 2.89 -9.91
C VAL A 269 -4.37 3.81 -11.03
N LEU A 270 -4.31 5.13 -10.78
CA LEU A 270 -3.87 6.12 -11.76
C LEU A 270 -2.42 5.89 -12.21
N HIS A 271 -1.51 5.54 -11.30
CA HIS A 271 -0.08 5.47 -11.60
C HIS A 271 0.43 4.03 -11.83
N SER A 272 -0.31 3.02 -11.37
CA SER A 272 0.14 1.62 -11.39
C SER A 272 -0.87 0.67 -12.03
N LEU A 273 -1.93 0.29 -11.29
CA LEU A 273 -2.70 -0.93 -11.59
C LEU A 273 -3.38 -0.92 -12.97
N GLN A 274 -3.76 0.25 -13.49
CA GLN A 274 -4.40 0.34 -14.80
C GLN A 274 -3.51 -0.12 -15.97
N TYR A 275 -2.19 -0.15 -15.76
CA TYR A 275 -1.21 -0.54 -16.78
C TYR A 275 -0.89 -2.05 -16.74
N LEU A 276 -1.38 -2.77 -15.73
CA LEU A 276 -1.16 -4.20 -15.62
C LEU A 276 -1.94 -4.97 -16.69
N LYS A 277 -1.32 -6.06 -17.16
CA LYS A 277 -1.97 -7.00 -18.09
C LYS A 277 -3.15 -7.66 -17.38
N SER A 278 -4.22 -7.94 -18.13
CA SER A 278 -5.44 -8.55 -17.58
C SER A 278 -5.18 -9.88 -16.86
N ASP A 279 -4.23 -10.68 -17.35
CA ASP A 279 -3.85 -11.96 -16.71
C ASP A 279 -3.22 -11.74 -15.33
N ASP A 280 -2.39 -10.70 -15.18
CA ASP A 280 -1.78 -10.35 -13.90
C ASP A 280 -2.80 -9.79 -12.91
N LEU A 281 -3.75 -8.97 -13.38
CA LEU A 281 -4.88 -8.51 -12.56
C LEU A 281 -5.79 -9.68 -12.14
N GLY A 282 -6.02 -10.63 -13.05
CA GLY A 282 -6.73 -11.88 -12.77
C GLY A 282 -6.02 -12.73 -11.72
N ALA A 283 -4.69 -12.86 -11.82
CA ALA A 283 -3.85 -13.54 -10.84
C ALA A 283 -3.89 -12.86 -9.47
N MET A 284 -3.78 -11.52 -9.42
CA MET A 284 -3.95 -10.76 -8.16
C MET A 284 -5.33 -11.01 -7.55
N ALA A 285 -6.39 -11.03 -8.37
CA ALA A 285 -7.73 -11.33 -7.92
C ALA A 285 -7.88 -12.78 -7.42
N ASP A 286 -7.26 -13.77 -8.07
CA ASP A 286 -7.20 -15.17 -7.60
C ASP A 286 -6.57 -15.28 -6.21
N TYR A 287 -5.42 -14.64 -6.03
CA TYR A 287 -4.73 -14.63 -4.74
C TYR A 287 -5.59 -13.97 -3.65
N LEU A 288 -6.07 -12.74 -3.87
CA LEU A 288 -6.86 -12.00 -2.89
C LEU A 288 -8.18 -12.70 -2.54
N SER A 289 -8.84 -13.33 -3.53
CA SER A 289 -10.08 -14.08 -3.32
C SER A 289 -9.87 -15.37 -2.54
N SER A 290 -8.64 -15.89 -2.47
CA SER A 290 -8.36 -17.12 -1.70
C SER A 290 -8.14 -16.86 -0.21
N LEU A 291 -7.92 -15.60 0.18
CA LEU A 291 -7.53 -15.26 1.54
C LEU A 291 -8.71 -15.44 2.51
N PRO A 292 -8.51 -16.13 3.65
CA PRO A 292 -9.56 -16.28 4.63
C PRO A 292 -9.96 -14.92 5.18
N GLU A 293 -11.25 -14.70 5.42
CA GLU A 293 -11.72 -13.47 6.06
C GLU A 293 -11.08 -13.33 7.45
N LYS A 294 -10.42 -12.19 7.69
CA LYS A 294 -9.88 -11.83 8.99
C LYS A 294 -10.63 -10.64 9.56
N ALA A 295 -10.85 -10.67 10.86
CA ALA A 295 -11.40 -9.53 11.57
C ALA A 295 -10.39 -8.37 11.49
N THR A 296 -10.83 -7.21 10.99
CA THR A 296 -10.06 -5.97 11.09
C THR A 296 -9.84 -5.62 12.56
N GLU A 297 -8.65 -5.11 12.91
CA GLU A 297 -8.37 -4.64 14.27
C GLU A 297 -9.45 -3.64 14.72
N LYS A 298 -9.89 -3.76 15.98
CA LYS A 298 -10.91 -2.87 16.53
C LYS A 298 -10.36 -1.45 16.59
N VAL A 299 -10.94 -0.57 15.77
CA VAL A 299 -10.63 0.86 15.80
C VAL A 299 -11.28 1.49 17.04
N ARG A 300 -10.50 2.28 17.79
CA ARG A 300 -11.02 3.02 18.94
C ARG A 300 -11.89 4.16 18.43
N GLN A 301 -13.21 4.00 18.54
CA GLN A 301 -14.18 5.02 18.14
C GLN A 301 -14.90 5.59 19.35
N LEU A 302 -15.32 6.85 19.22
CA LEU A 302 -16.26 7.46 20.13
C LEU A 302 -17.60 6.71 20.01
N ARG A 303 -18.07 6.19 21.14
CA ARG A 303 -19.32 5.45 21.18
C ARG A 303 -20.48 6.42 21.32
N VAL A 304 -21.45 6.26 20.43
CA VAL A 304 -22.75 6.90 20.53
C VAL A 304 -23.71 5.95 21.26
N SER A 305 -24.58 6.47 22.13
CA SER A 305 -25.62 5.63 22.76
C SER A 305 -26.59 5.10 21.70
N GLU A 306 -27.28 4.00 22.00
CA GLU A 306 -28.28 3.44 21.08
C GLU A 306 -29.43 4.41 20.82
N SER A 307 -29.90 5.12 21.86
CA SER A 307 -30.95 6.14 21.72
C SER A 307 -30.52 7.28 20.80
N TYR A 308 -29.31 7.81 20.99
CA TYR A 308 -28.81 8.91 20.17
C TYR A 308 -28.47 8.45 18.74
N THR A 309 -28.07 7.17 18.57
CA THR A 309 -27.92 6.55 17.24
C THR A 309 -29.23 6.58 16.47
N GLN A 310 -30.34 6.26 17.13
CA GLN A 310 -31.66 6.28 16.49
C GLN A 310 -32.06 7.71 16.09
N GLU A 311 -31.87 8.68 16.98
CA GLU A 311 -32.12 10.11 16.70
C GLU A 311 -31.30 10.61 15.49
N LEU A 312 -29.99 10.29 15.44
CA LEU A 312 -29.13 10.64 14.32
C LEU A 312 -29.60 10.00 13.00
N ARG A 313 -30.04 8.74 13.03
CA ARG A 313 -30.53 8.05 11.82
C ARG A 313 -31.83 8.65 11.30
N GLU A 314 -32.75 9.01 12.19
CA GLU A 314 -34.01 9.65 11.82
C GLU A 314 -33.78 11.03 11.19
N ALA A 315 -32.91 11.84 11.80
CA ALA A 315 -32.51 13.13 11.25
C ALA A 315 -31.77 12.98 9.91
N GLY A 316 -30.83 12.03 9.85
CA GLY A 316 -29.99 11.77 8.69
C GLY A 316 -30.75 11.29 7.46
N GLN A 317 -31.89 10.60 7.64
CA GLN A 317 -32.74 10.17 6.54
C GLN A 317 -33.25 11.35 5.70
N SER A 318 -33.66 12.44 6.35
CA SER A 318 -34.19 13.62 5.64
C SER A 318 -33.08 14.30 4.83
N ILE A 319 -31.91 14.47 5.45
CA ILE A 319 -30.71 15.02 4.79
C ILE A 319 -30.33 14.16 3.58
N TYR A 320 -30.34 12.83 3.72
CA TYR A 320 -30.02 11.92 2.63
C TYR A 320 -30.94 12.09 1.42
N VAL A 321 -32.25 12.16 1.66
CA VAL A 321 -33.24 12.33 0.60
C VAL A 321 -33.05 13.65 -0.15
N GLU A 322 -32.71 14.71 0.58
CA GLU A 322 -32.55 16.06 0.01
C GLU A 322 -31.21 16.26 -0.72
N GLN A 323 -30.12 15.67 -0.21
CA GLN A 323 -28.76 16.02 -0.63
C GLN A 323 -28.00 14.88 -1.33
N CYS A 324 -28.43 13.62 -1.17
CA CYS A 324 -27.64 12.45 -1.58
C CYS A 324 -28.36 11.54 -2.57
N ALA A 325 -29.68 11.40 -2.42
CA ALA A 325 -30.48 10.39 -3.14
C ALA A 325 -30.52 10.59 -4.67
N ASP A 326 -30.29 11.81 -5.16
CA ASP A 326 -30.25 12.09 -6.60
C ASP A 326 -29.09 11.37 -7.32
N CYS A 327 -27.97 11.13 -6.62
CA CYS A 327 -26.83 10.39 -7.15
C CYS A 327 -26.78 8.95 -6.62
N HIS A 328 -26.99 8.76 -5.32
CA HIS A 328 -26.85 7.45 -4.69
C HIS A 328 -28.15 6.62 -4.69
N GLY A 329 -29.25 7.18 -5.21
CA GLY A 329 -30.55 6.52 -5.26
C GLY A 329 -31.26 6.52 -3.91
N LYS A 330 -32.60 6.39 -3.93
CA LYS A 330 -33.42 6.40 -2.70
C LYS A 330 -33.10 5.24 -1.75
N ASP A 331 -32.68 4.11 -2.31
CA ASP A 331 -32.35 2.89 -1.57
C ASP A 331 -30.83 2.66 -1.47
N GLY A 332 -30.03 3.70 -1.70
CA GLY A 332 -28.57 3.62 -1.66
C GLY A 332 -27.97 2.70 -2.73
N GLN A 333 -28.71 2.39 -3.79
CA GLN A 333 -28.29 1.44 -4.83
C GLN A 333 -27.25 2.02 -5.80
N GLY A 334 -27.06 3.34 -5.80
CA GLY A 334 -26.16 4.04 -6.71
C GLY A 334 -26.62 3.99 -8.17
N GLU A 335 -25.71 4.38 -9.05
CA GLU A 335 -25.82 4.18 -10.50
C GLU A 335 -24.54 3.47 -10.94
N PRO A 336 -24.62 2.20 -11.41
CA PRO A 336 -23.44 1.42 -11.75
C PRO A 336 -22.48 2.21 -12.62
N TYR A 337 -21.19 2.11 -12.29
CA TYR A 337 -20.11 2.76 -13.03
C TYR A 337 -20.07 4.30 -12.97
N ARG A 338 -20.97 4.95 -12.21
CA ARG A 338 -21.01 6.41 -12.02
C ARG A 338 -21.00 6.80 -10.56
N TYR A 339 -22.00 6.36 -9.81
CA TYR A 339 -22.16 6.66 -8.38
C TYR A 339 -22.16 5.33 -7.61
N PRO A 340 -21.24 5.14 -6.66
CA PRO A 340 -21.14 3.87 -5.95
C PRO A 340 -22.45 3.60 -5.20
N ALA A 341 -22.80 2.32 -5.15
CA ALA A 341 -23.82 1.87 -4.22
C ALA A 341 -23.32 2.17 -2.79
N LEU A 342 -24.19 2.69 -1.94
CA LEU A 342 -23.95 2.84 -0.50
C LEU A 342 -24.49 1.63 0.27
N ALA A 343 -25.52 0.97 -0.26
CA ALA A 343 -26.07 -0.26 0.27
C ALA A 343 -25.10 -1.44 0.09
N GLY A 344 -24.68 -2.03 1.21
CA GLY A 344 -23.71 -3.13 1.27
C GLY A 344 -22.29 -2.73 0.87
N ASN A 345 -21.99 -1.43 0.74
CA ASN A 345 -20.66 -0.97 0.35
C ASN A 345 -19.65 -1.19 1.48
N ARG A 346 -18.47 -1.73 1.16
CA ARG A 346 -17.47 -2.06 2.19
C ARG A 346 -16.75 -0.86 2.75
N GLY A 347 -16.62 0.23 2.00
CA GLY A 347 -16.14 1.50 2.53
C GLY A 347 -17.14 2.11 3.52
N VAL A 348 -18.44 1.99 3.23
CA VAL A 348 -19.52 2.46 4.11
C VAL A 348 -19.65 1.60 5.37
N THR A 349 -19.57 0.28 5.23
CA THR A 349 -19.72 -0.68 6.34
C THR A 349 -18.42 -1.02 7.03
N ALA A 350 -17.32 -0.37 6.64
CA ALA A 350 -16.03 -0.52 7.29
C ALA A 350 -16.14 -0.22 8.79
N ALA A 351 -15.32 -0.90 9.58
CA ALA A 351 -15.27 -0.72 11.02
C ALA A 351 -15.17 0.76 11.39
N SER A 352 -14.25 1.48 10.74
CA SER A 352 -14.05 2.92 10.89
C SER A 352 -14.87 3.75 9.89
N PRO A 353 -15.50 4.86 10.34
CA PRO A 353 -16.20 5.79 9.47
C PRO A 353 -15.29 6.81 8.76
N ASN A 354 -13.98 6.84 9.06
CA ASN A 354 -13.04 7.87 8.58
C ASN A 354 -13.12 8.14 7.08
N ASN A 355 -13.10 7.10 6.25
CA ASN A 355 -13.17 7.28 4.79
C ASN A 355 -14.51 7.91 4.36
N ALA A 356 -15.61 7.52 5.00
CA ALA A 356 -16.93 8.08 4.69
C ALA A 356 -17.03 9.55 5.14
N ILE A 357 -16.46 9.88 6.30
CA ILE A 357 -16.31 11.26 6.79
C ILE A 357 -15.52 12.08 5.77
N ARG A 358 -14.33 11.62 5.39
CA ARG A 358 -13.46 12.33 4.45
C ARG A 358 -14.12 12.54 3.09
N LEU A 359 -14.80 11.54 2.57
CA LEU A 359 -15.51 11.66 1.30
C LEU A 359 -16.68 12.65 1.39
N LEU A 360 -17.41 12.69 2.51
CA LEU A 360 -18.47 13.67 2.72
C LEU A 360 -17.90 15.10 2.80
N GLU A 361 -16.87 15.30 3.60
CA GLU A 361 -16.30 16.63 3.87
C GLU A 361 -15.51 17.17 2.68
N ALA A 362 -14.56 16.39 2.16
CA ALA A 362 -13.67 16.84 1.10
C ALA A 362 -14.24 16.61 -0.31
N GLY A 363 -15.25 15.75 -0.46
CA GLY A 363 -15.64 15.22 -1.75
C GLY A 363 -14.52 14.34 -2.34
N GLY A 364 -14.55 14.13 -3.65
CA GLY A 364 -13.45 13.46 -4.33
C GLY A 364 -13.81 12.94 -5.71
N PHE A 365 -12.81 12.36 -6.38
CA PHE A 365 -12.94 11.73 -7.68
C PHE A 365 -12.38 10.31 -7.63
N GLY A 366 -12.93 9.44 -8.48
CA GLY A 366 -12.29 8.17 -8.79
C GLY A 366 -11.00 8.34 -9.58
N ALA A 367 -10.30 7.24 -9.84
CA ALA A 367 -9.10 7.25 -10.67
C ALA A 367 -9.41 7.65 -12.13
N SER A 368 -8.59 8.53 -12.70
CA SER A 368 -8.65 8.85 -14.13
C SER A 368 -7.80 7.85 -14.92
N THR A 369 -8.43 6.88 -15.58
CA THR A 369 -7.71 5.80 -16.28
C THR A 369 -7.86 5.88 -17.78
N GLN A 370 -7.08 5.10 -18.54
CA GLN A 370 -7.24 4.98 -20.00
C GLN A 370 -8.64 4.50 -20.38
N GLY A 371 -9.19 3.54 -19.61
CA GLY A 371 -10.56 3.05 -19.80
C GLY A 371 -11.64 4.04 -19.33
N ARG A 372 -11.31 4.94 -18.39
CA ARG A 372 -12.24 5.89 -17.78
C ARG A 372 -11.55 7.24 -17.49
N PRO A 373 -11.30 8.06 -18.52
CA PRO A 373 -10.51 9.29 -18.39
C PRO A 373 -11.26 10.45 -17.71
N ARG A 374 -12.55 10.27 -17.41
CA ARG A 374 -13.40 11.30 -16.81
C ARG A 374 -14.25 10.67 -15.69
N PRO A 375 -13.66 10.43 -14.51
CA PRO A 375 -14.38 9.86 -13.38
C PRO A 375 -15.46 10.83 -12.89
N TYR A 376 -16.58 10.29 -12.40
CA TYR A 376 -17.58 11.07 -11.69
C TYR A 376 -17.04 11.48 -10.32
N GLY A 377 -17.38 12.71 -9.91
CA GLY A 377 -16.97 13.25 -8.62
C GLY A 377 -18.11 13.26 -7.61
N MET A 378 -17.76 13.16 -6.34
CA MET A 378 -18.63 13.47 -5.21
C MET A 378 -18.32 14.91 -4.74
N PRO A 379 -19.33 15.80 -4.63
CA PRO A 379 -19.10 17.16 -4.14
C PRO A 379 -18.72 17.17 -2.65
N SER A 380 -18.05 18.23 -2.23
CA SER A 380 -17.74 18.50 -0.82
C SER A 380 -18.97 19.06 -0.10
N PHE A 381 -19.24 18.56 1.10
CA PHE A 381 -20.30 19.03 2.00
C PHE A 381 -19.77 19.78 3.23
N ALA A 382 -18.47 20.00 3.38
CA ALA A 382 -17.86 20.66 4.54
C ALA A 382 -18.40 22.07 4.85
N HIS A 383 -18.98 22.76 3.86
CA HIS A 383 -19.62 24.07 4.05
C HIS A 383 -21.15 24.05 3.92
N GLN A 384 -21.73 22.88 3.65
CA GLN A 384 -23.16 22.70 3.42
C GLN A 384 -23.86 22.04 4.60
N LEU A 385 -23.14 21.18 5.33
CA LEU A 385 -23.64 20.47 6.50
C LEU A 385 -22.79 20.84 7.71
N SER A 386 -23.43 21.04 8.85
CA SER A 386 -22.77 21.09 10.16
C SER A 386 -22.23 19.71 10.57
N ASP A 387 -21.40 19.67 11.62
CA ASP A 387 -20.93 18.40 12.20
C ASP A 387 -22.11 17.50 12.61
N ASP A 388 -23.16 18.07 13.21
CA ASP A 388 -24.32 17.29 13.65
C ASP A 388 -25.10 16.71 12.46
N GLU A 389 -25.28 17.48 11.40
CA GLU A 389 -25.95 17.04 10.17
C GLU A 389 -25.13 15.98 9.41
N SER A 390 -23.81 16.17 9.36
CA SER A 390 -22.87 15.22 8.76
C SER A 390 -22.85 13.90 9.53
N ALA A 391 -22.81 13.96 10.87
CA ALA A 391 -22.90 12.79 11.74
C ALA A 391 -24.23 12.07 11.57
N ALA A 392 -25.34 12.81 11.44
CA ALA A 392 -26.66 12.27 11.22
C ALA A 392 -26.75 11.51 9.87
N VAL A 393 -26.39 12.14 8.76
CA VAL A 393 -26.48 11.52 7.43
C VAL A 393 -25.56 10.30 7.29
N LEU A 394 -24.34 10.37 7.83
CA LEU A 394 -23.43 9.22 7.83
C LEU A 394 -23.96 8.07 8.70
N SER A 395 -24.54 8.38 9.86
CA SER A 395 -25.16 7.38 10.74
C SER A 395 -26.36 6.69 10.09
N TYR A 396 -27.17 7.44 9.33
CA TYR A 396 -28.24 6.89 8.50
C TYR A 396 -27.68 5.97 7.42
N ILE A 397 -26.77 6.45 6.57
CA ILE A 397 -26.16 5.66 5.48
C ILE A 397 -25.54 4.36 5.99
N ARG A 398 -24.85 4.41 7.14
CA ARG A 398 -24.18 3.25 7.77
C ARG A 398 -25.13 2.25 8.44
N GLY A 399 -26.40 2.61 8.63
CA GLY A 399 -27.44 1.74 9.21
C GLY A 399 -28.61 1.41 8.28
N ALA A 400 -28.67 2.01 7.09
CA ALA A 400 -29.76 1.83 6.13
C ALA A 400 -29.53 0.66 5.17
N TRP A 401 -30.60 0.17 4.54
CA TRP A 401 -30.55 -0.83 3.44
C TRP A 401 -29.81 -2.13 3.77
N GLY A 402 -29.86 -2.56 5.04
CA GLY A 402 -29.18 -3.76 5.53
C GLY A 402 -27.72 -3.53 5.94
N ASN A 403 -27.22 -2.28 5.89
CA ASN A 403 -25.93 -1.93 6.46
C ASN A 403 -25.96 -2.08 8.00
N SER A 404 -24.87 -2.61 8.56
CA SER A 404 -24.71 -2.81 10.00
C SER A 404 -23.36 -2.28 10.44
N ALA A 405 -23.22 -0.96 10.46
CA ALA A 405 -22.02 -0.26 10.91
C ALA A 405 -22.33 0.70 12.07
N SER A 406 -21.29 1.09 12.80
CA SER A 406 -21.38 2.05 13.91
C SER A 406 -21.91 3.41 13.44
N ALA A 407 -22.69 4.07 14.29
CA ALA A 407 -23.04 5.48 14.10
C ALA A 407 -21.79 6.38 14.18
N VAL A 408 -21.86 7.54 13.55
CA VAL A 408 -20.82 8.57 13.59
C VAL A 408 -21.21 9.61 14.62
N SER A 409 -20.31 9.91 15.56
CA SER A 409 -20.49 11.01 16.52
C SER A 409 -20.08 12.35 15.89
N PRO A 410 -20.76 13.48 16.20
CA PRO A 410 -20.32 14.81 15.77
C PRO A 410 -18.87 15.13 16.21
N GLU A 411 -18.45 14.66 17.38
CA GLU A 411 -17.08 14.80 17.88
C GLU A 411 -16.01 14.18 16.97
N ALA A 412 -16.37 13.14 16.20
CA ALA A 412 -15.44 12.45 15.32
C ALA A 412 -15.11 13.30 14.09
N LEU A 413 -16.05 14.13 13.63
CA LEU A 413 -15.85 15.04 12.50
C LEU A 413 -14.86 16.15 12.85
N ARG A 414 -14.85 16.63 14.10
CA ARG A 414 -13.90 17.64 14.59
C ARG A 414 -12.43 17.17 14.62
N GLN A 415 -12.16 15.90 14.33
CA GLN A 415 -10.81 15.34 14.26
C GLN A 415 -10.25 15.35 12.82
N HIS A 416 -11.07 15.73 11.84
CA HIS A 416 -10.73 15.87 10.43
C HIS A 416 -10.61 17.34 10.04
#